data_AF-A0A957FBP8-F1
#
_entry.id   AF-A0A957FBP8-F1
#
_cell.length_a   1.000
_cell.length_b   1.000
_cell.length_c   1.000
_cell.angle_alpha   90.00
_cell.angle_beta   90.00
_cell.angle_gamma   90.00
#
_symmetry.space_group_name_H-M   'P 1'
#
loop_
_entity.id
_entity.type
_entity.pdbx_description
1 polymer ?
#
loop_
_entity_poly.entity_id
_entity_poly.type
_entity_poly.pdbx_seq_one_letter_code
_entity_poly.pdbx_strand_id
1 'polypeptide(L)' 'MLGLFSLDIGIDLGTANTLVSIRDRGIVINEPSWVAINKRTR' A
#
# COMPACT_ATOMS: atom_id res chain seq x y z
N MET A 1 -25.18 -8.59 -2.24
CA MET A 1 -24.92 -7.43 -3.13
C MET A 1 -23.58 -6.74 -2.83
N LEU A 2 -23.20 -6.54 -1.55
CA LEU A 2 -21.95 -5.84 -1.19
C LEU A 2 -20.64 -6.56 -1.57
N GLY A 3 -20.62 -7.90 -1.66
CA GLY A 3 -19.39 -8.66 -1.93
C GLY A 3 -18.95 -8.75 -3.40
N LEU A 4 -19.83 -8.45 -4.36
CA LEU A 4 -19.53 -8.56 -5.80
C LEU A 4 -18.68 -7.40 -6.34
N PHE A 5 -18.59 -6.30 -5.58
CA PHE A 5 -17.77 -5.12 -5.90
C PHE A 5 -16.69 -4.85 -4.84
N SER A 6 -16.39 -5.84 -3.98
CA SER A 6 -15.31 -5.73 -3.01
C SER A 6 -13.97 -5.71 -3.73
N LEU A 7 -13.16 -4.67 -3.48
CA LEU A 7 -11.78 -4.65 -3.92
C LEU A 7 -10.94 -5.39 -2.88
N ASP A 8 -10.49 -6.59 -3.24
CA ASP A 8 -9.65 -7.40 -2.36
C ASP A 8 -8.20 -6.91 -2.45
N ILE A 9 -7.69 -6.39 -1.34
CA ILE A 9 -6.37 -5.76 -1.23
C ILE A 9 -5.49 -6.54 -0.26
N GLY A 10 -4.25 -6.85 -0.67
CA GLY A 10 -3.17 -7.28 0.19
C GLY A 10 -2.17 -6.14 0.40
N ILE A 11 -1.69 -5.94 1.63
CA ILE A 11 -0.67 -4.94 1.95
C ILE A 11 0.47 -5.63 2.70
N ASP A 12 1.69 -5.45 2.21
CA ASP A 12 2.92 -5.86 2.89
C ASP A 12 3.71 -4.61 3.30
N LEU A 13 4.01 -4.50 4.60
CA LEU A 13 4.64 -3.35 5.22
C LEU A 13 6.06 -3.71 5.66
N GLY A 14 6.94 -3.91 4.68
CA GLY A 14 8.36 -4.17 4.91
C GLY A 14 9.11 -2.90 5.32
N THR A 15 10.24 -3.08 6.03
CA THR A 15 11.10 -1.96 6.46
C THR A 15 11.66 -1.16 5.30
N ALA A 16 11.97 -1.82 4.18
CA ALA A 16 12.54 -1.16 2.98
C ALA A 16 11.45 -0.76 1.98
N ASN A 17 10.42 -1.58 1.79
CA ASN A 17 9.40 -1.40 0.77
C ASN A 17 8.00 -1.70 1.29
N THR A 18 7.04 -0.94 0.80
CA THR A 18 5.61 -1.19 0.98
C THR A 18 5.05 -1.67 -0.35
N LEU A 19 4.39 -2.83 -0.31
CA LEU A 19 3.76 -3.44 -1.47
C LEU A 19 2.24 -3.43 -1.28
N VAL A 20 1.52 -3.10 -2.35
CA VAL A 20 0.06 -3.26 -2.40
C VAL A 20 -0.29 -4.16 -3.55
N SER A 21 -1.12 -5.18 -3.30
CA SER A 21 -1.64 -6.08 -4.31
C SER A 21 -3.16 -6.04 -4.36
N ILE A 22 -3.69 -6.27 -5.55
CA ILE A 22 -5.13 -6.44 -5.78
C ILE A 22 -5.35 -7.84 -6.34
N ARG A 23 -6.36 -8.56 -5.83
CA ARG A 23 -6.74 -9.88 -6.37
C ARG A 23 -6.93 -9.78 -7.89
N ASP A 24 -6.35 -10.72 -8.63
CA ASP A 24 -6.37 -10.80 -10.11
C ASP A 24 -5.66 -9.65 -10.86
N ARG A 25 -4.97 -8.75 -10.16
CA ARG A 25 -4.10 -7.72 -10.77
C ARG A 25 -2.64 -7.80 -10.35
N GLY A 26 -2.32 -8.56 -9.30
CA GLY A 26 -0.96 -8.67 -8.78
C GLY A 26 -0.54 -7.44 -7.98
N ILE A 27 0.77 -7.18 -7.90
CA ILE A 27 1.35 -6.02 -7.20
C ILE A 27 1.11 -4.77 -8.04
N VAL A 28 0.41 -3.80 -7.45
CA VAL A 28 0.07 -2.52 -8.09
C VAL A 28 0.83 -1.33 -7.51
N ILE A 29 1.43 -1.48 -6.33
CA ILE A 29 2.33 -0.49 -5.71
C ILE A 29 3.57 -1.22 -5.19
N ASN A 30 4.75 -0.67 -5.46
CA ASN A 30 6.03 -1.08 -4.88
C ASN A 30 6.88 0.17 -4.64
N GLU A 31 6.74 0.75 -3.46
CA GLU A 31 7.38 2.01 -3.10
C GLU A 31 8.29 1.82 -1.88
N PRO A 32 9.33 2.64 -1.69
CA PRO A 32 10.13 2.57 -0.48
C PRO A 32 9.33 2.98 0.76
N SER A 33 9.54 2.31 1.90
CA SER A 33 8.80 2.55 3.16
C SER A 33 9.30 3.76 3.98
N TRP A 34 9.77 4.79 3.30
CA TRP A 34 10.29 6.02 3.91
C TRP A 34 9.32 7.20 3.77
N VAL A 35 9.45 8.16 4.68
CA VAL A 35 8.71 9.42 4.62
C VAL A 35 9.65 10.58 4.92
N ALA A 36 9.46 11.70 4.22
CA ALA A 36 10.13 12.96 4.53
C ALA A 36 9.35 13.69 5.64
N ILE A 37 10.03 14.09 6.71
CA ILE A 37 9.41 14.82 7.83
C ILE A 37 9.92 16.26 7.83
N ASN A 38 9.00 17.22 7.69
CA ASN A 38 9.31 18.64 7.90
C ASN A 38 9.31 18.96 9.40
N LYS A 39 10.49 19.30 9.94
CA LYS A 39 10.67 19.60 11.37
C LYS A 39 10.39 21.06 11.75
N ARG A 40 10.09 21.95 10.79
CA ARG A 40 9.88 23.39 11.03
C ARG A 40 8.48 23.73 11.54
N THR A 41 7.49 22.86 11.33
CA THR A 41 6.10 23.05 11.79
C THR A 41 5.82 22.28 13.08
N ARG A 42 6.70 22.42 14.08
CA ARG A 42 6.50 21.85 15.41
C ARG A 42 5.97 22.91 16.37
#